data_AF-A0A1V4AGB7-F1
#
_entry.id   AF-A0A1V4AGB7-F1
#
_cell.length_a   1.000
_cell.length_b   1.000
_cell.length_c   1.000
_cell.angle_alpha   90.00
_cell.angle_beta   90.00
_cell.angle_gamma   90.00
#
_symmetry.space_group_name_H-M   'P 1'
#
loop_
_entity.id
_entity.type
_entity.pdbx_description
1 polymer ?
#
loop_
_entity_poly.entity_id
_entity_poly.type
_entity_poly.pdbx_seq_one_letter_code
_entity_poly.pdbx_strand_id
1 'polypeptide(L)'
;MGTSPQDDASASGSPAPDDAAEVARRAVEVYLTSELAAWDGQLGAAEDGSAEQADSLAGRRSAEQRLTGWHASGRLDDALAWAVDEKARADAKANVIDADRRDEIRRGLVSLGWNPETGTDSIFSAE
;
A
#
# COMPACT_ATOMS: atom_id res chain seq x y z
N MET A 1 -16.45 42.92 32.10
CA MET A 1 -17.13 41.61 32.14
C MET A 1 -17.34 41.19 30.70
N GLY A 2 -16.57 40.20 30.25
CA GLY A 2 -16.59 39.74 28.86
C GLY A 2 -15.79 38.45 28.80
N THR A 3 -16.23 37.44 29.54
CA THR A 3 -15.69 36.09 29.48
C THR A 3 -16.85 35.18 29.13
N SER A 4 -16.87 34.74 27.87
CA SER A 4 -17.72 33.67 27.37
C SER A 4 -16.99 32.98 26.21
N PRO A 5 -17.23 31.68 26.04
CA PRO A 5 -16.19 30.68 25.98
C PRO A 5 -15.89 30.30 24.53
N GLN A 6 -14.61 30.06 24.23
CA GLN A 6 -14.25 29.33 23.03
C GLN A 6 -14.08 27.85 23.44
N ASP A 7 -15.22 27.17 23.55
CA ASP A 7 -15.31 25.80 23.03
C ASP A 7 -14.91 25.88 21.56
N ASP A 8 -13.86 25.17 21.14
CA ASP A 8 -14.03 24.22 20.04
C ASP A 8 -12.80 23.31 19.90
N ALA A 9 -13.08 22.02 20.02
CA ALA A 9 -12.37 20.89 19.44
C ALA A 9 -10.84 20.81 19.66
N SER A 10 -10.46 20.05 20.67
CA SER A 10 -9.41 19.05 20.47
C SER A 10 -9.73 18.24 19.22
N ALA A 11 -9.16 18.62 18.07
CA ALA A 11 -9.07 17.76 16.90
C ALA A 11 -8.04 16.64 17.15
N SER A 12 -8.22 15.88 18.24
CA SER A 12 -7.73 14.51 18.36
C SER A 12 -8.82 13.60 17.80
N GLY A 13 -9.18 13.83 16.55
CA GLY A 13 -10.05 12.96 15.78
C GLY A 13 -9.17 12.25 14.78
N SER A 14 -9.21 10.92 14.77
CA SER A 14 -8.69 10.14 13.64
C SER A 14 -9.12 10.79 12.31
N PRO A 15 -8.25 10.84 11.29
CA PRO A 15 -8.60 11.39 9.97
C PRO A 15 -9.91 10.78 9.48
N ALA A 16 -10.71 11.57 8.75
CA ALA A 16 -11.99 11.10 8.23
C ALA A 16 -11.76 9.83 7.37
N PRO A 17 -12.75 8.92 7.29
CA PRO A 17 -12.60 7.67 6.56
C PRO A 17 -12.18 7.86 5.09
N ASP A 18 -12.59 8.97 4.47
CA ASP A 18 -12.20 9.36 3.11
C ASP A 18 -10.71 9.74 3.02
N ASP A 19 -10.17 10.50 3.99
CA ASP A 19 -8.74 10.85 4.04
C ASP A 19 -7.87 9.60 4.19
N ALA A 20 -8.28 8.65 5.02
CA ALA A 20 -7.55 7.39 5.21
C ALA A 20 -7.53 6.55 3.92
N ALA A 21 -8.66 6.46 3.22
CA ALA A 21 -8.73 5.74 1.95
C ALA A 21 -7.82 6.36 0.87
N GLU A 22 -7.73 7.69 0.80
CA GLU A 22 -6.80 8.38 -0.10
C GLU A 22 -5.33 8.12 0.28
N VAL A 23 -5.00 8.13 1.58
CA VAL A 23 -3.66 7.77 2.06
C VAL A 23 -3.28 6.35 1.66
N ALA A 24 -4.19 5.38 1.80
CA ALA A 24 -3.94 4.01 1.36
C ALA A 24 -3.81 3.89 -0.16
N ARG A 25 -4.65 4.58 -0.94
CA ARG A 25 -4.53 4.60 -2.41
C ARG A 25 -3.15 5.12 -2.82
N ARG A 26 -2.69 6.20 -2.20
CA ARG A 26 -1.36 6.75 -2.44
C ARG A 26 -0.25 5.78 -2.06
N ALA A 27 -0.40 5.07 -0.95
CA ALA A 27 0.55 4.04 -0.52
C ALA A 27 0.63 2.88 -1.52
N VAL A 28 -0.51 2.43 -2.07
CA VAL A 28 -0.57 1.40 -3.12
C VAL A 28 0.15 1.88 -4.39
N GLU A 29 -0.12 3.11 -4.84
CA GLU A 29 0.57 3.69 -6.01
C GLU A 29 2.09 3.76 -5.81
N VAL A 30 2.53 4.23 -4.64
CA VAL A 30 3.95 4.32 -4.29
C VAL A 30 4.59 2.92 -4.25
N TYR A 31 3.91 1.94 -3.67
CA TYR A 31 4.39 0.56 -3.62
C TYR A 31 4.59 -0.01 -5.03
N LEU A 32 3.57 0.07 -5.89
CA LEU A 32 3.62 -0.46 -7.25
C LEU A 32 4.67 0.25 -8.12
N THR A 33 4.81 1.57 -7.96
CA THR A 33 5.84 2.35 -8.68
C THR A 33 7.25 1.98 -8.18
N SER A 34 7.39 1.72 -6.88
CA SER A 34 8.67 1.30 -6.29
C SER A 34 9.05 -0.12 -6.72
N GLU A 35 8.07 -1.02 -6.84
CA GLU A 35 8.27 -2.37 -7.38
C GLU A 35 8.76 -2.30 -8.84
N LEU A 36 8.17 -1.43 -9.67
CA LEU A 36 8.64 -1.19 -11.03
C LEU A 36 10.08 -0.68 -11.06
N ALA A 37 10.41 0.32 -10.24
CA ALA A 37 11.76 0.85 -10.16
C ALA A 37 12.79 -0.21 -9.71
N ALA A 38 12.40 -1.13 -8.83
CA ALA A 38 13.25 -2.24 -8.41
C ALA A 38 13.53 -3.19 -9.58
N TRP A 39 12.49 -3.58 -10.34
CA TRP A 39 12.66 -4.41 -11.54
C TRP A 39 13.47 -3.72 -12.63
N ASP A 40 13.28 -2.41 -12.85
CA ASP A 40 14.10 -1.62 -13.78
C ASP A 40 15.57 -1.60 -13.35
N GLY A 41 15.84 -1.48 -12.05
CA GLY A 41 17.20 -1.59 -11.51
C GLY A 41 17.83 -2.95 -11.74
N GLN A 42 17.06 -4.04 -11.53
CA GLN A 42 17.52 -5.41 -11.80
C GLN A 42 17.79 -5.63 -13.29
N LEU A 43 16.92 -5.13 -14.17
CA LEU A 43 17.13 -5.18 -15.61
C LEU A 43 18.39 -4.44 -16.06
N GLY A 44 18.69 -3.30 -15.45
CA GLY A 44 19.92 -2.55 -15.73
C GLY A 44 21.19 -3.26 -15.23
N ALA A 45 21.07 -4.13 -14.23
CA ALA A 45 22.17 -4.91 -13.68
C ALA A 45 22.35 -6.28 -14.37
N ALA A 46 21.29 -6.81 -14.98
CA ALA A 46 21.29 -8.13 -15.62
C ALA A 46 22.06 -8.13 -16.95
N GLU A 47 22.80 -9.22 -17.20
CA GLU A 47 23.47 -9.42 -18.49
C GLU A 47 22.45 -9.71 -19.60
N ASP A 48 22.66 -9.12 -20.78
CA ASP A 48 21.78 -9.30 -21.92
C ASP A 48 21.75 -10.76 -22.39
N GLY A 49 20.54 -11.31 -22.57
CA GLY A 49 20.31 -12.70 -22.90
C GLY A 49 20.40 -13.69 -21.74
N SER A 50 20.62 -13.22 -20.50
CA SER A 50 20.61 -14.08 -19.31
C SER A 50 19.21 -14.48 -18.88
N ALA A 51 19.11 -15.59 -18.13
CA ALA A 51 17.86 -15.99 -17.48
C ALA A 51 17.36 -14.89 -16.52
N GLU A 52 18.28 -14.25 -15.79
CA GLU A 52 17.96 -13.19 -14.84
C GLU A 52 17.34 -11.95 -15.51
N GLN A 53 17.79 -11.60 -16.72
CA GLN A 53 17.16 -10.55 -17.52
C GLN A 53 15.74 -10.96 -17.94
N ALA A 54 15.55 -12.20 -18.39
CA ALA A 54 14.23 -12.70 -18.79
C ALA A 54 13.24 -12.74 -17.62
N ASP A 55 13.68 -13.20 -16.44
CA ASP A 55 12.89 -13.20 -15.21
C ASP A 55 12.54 -11.77 -14.76
N SER A 56 13.51 -10.85 -14.80
CA SER A 56 13.29 -9.44 -14.43
C SER A 56 12.31 -8.74 -15.40
N LEU A 57 12.34 -9.07 -16.69
CA LEU A 57 11.38 -8.57 -17.68
C LEU A 57 9.96 -9.09 -17.38
N ALA A 58 9.83 -10.36 -17.02
CA ALA A 58 8.55 -10.95 -16.65
C ALA A 58 8.00 -10.33 -15.35
N GLY A 59 8.86 -10.12 -14.35
CA GLY A 59 8.55 -9.43 -13.10
C GLY A 59 8.04 -8.01 -13.34
N ARG A 60 8.82 -7.21 -14.09
CA ARG A 60 8.44 -5.84 -14.49
C ARG A 60 7.08 -5.82 -15.18
N ARG A 61 6.88 -6.65 -16.19
CA ARG A 61 5.62 -6.68 -16.96
C ARG A 61 4.43 -7.02 -16.07
N SER A 62 4.62 -7.89 -15.09
CA SER A 62 3.58 -8.24 -14.11
C SER A 62 3.25 -7.05 -13.20
N ALA A 63 4.26 -6.34 -12.72
CA ALA A 63 4.10 -5.11 -11.94
C ALA A 63 3.40 -3.99 -12.76
N GLU A 64 3.74 -3.83 -14.04
CA GLU A 64 3.12 -2.85 -14.95
C GLU A 64 1.62 -3.14 -15.14
N GLN A 65 1.27 -4.44 -15.28
CA GLN A 65 -0.12 -4.87 -15.37
C GLN A 65 -0.89 -4.60 -14.07
N ARG A 66 -0.27 -4.83 -12.91
CA ARG A 66 -0.88 -4.51 -11.61
C ARG A 66 -1.13 -3.01 -11.46
N LEU A 67 -0.14 -2.17 -11.79
CA LEU A 67 -0.30 -0.72 -11.75
C LEU A 67 -1.39 -0.23 -12.70
N THR A 68 -1.43 -0.76 -13.92
CA THR A 68 -2.47 -0.43 -14.89
C THR A 68 -3.86 -0.88 -14.41
N GLY A 69 -3.96 -2.10 -13.86
CA GLY A 69 -5.20 -2.63 -13.30
C GLY A 69 -5.68 -1.82 -12.09
N TRP A 70 -4.76 -1.38 -11.24
CA TRP A 70 -5.03 -0.48 -10.12
C TRP A 70 -5.59 0.86 -10.60
N HIS A 71 -4.96 1.53 -11.57
CA HIS A 71 -5.47 2.78 -12.11
C HIS A 71 -6.82 2.65 -12.83
N ALA A 72 -7.04 1.53 -13.52
CA ALA A 72 -8.27 1.29 -14.26
C ALA A 72 -9.46 0.96 -13.36
N SER A 73 -9.25 0.18 -12.29
CA SER A 73 -10.33 -0.36 -11.47
C SER A 73 -10.42 0.26 -10.08
N GLY A 74 -9.33 0.82 -9.56
CA GLY A 74 -9.19 1.23 -8.15
C GLY A 74 -9.42 0.09 -7.15
N ARG A 75 -9.45 -1.17 -7.62
CA ARG A 75 -9.75 -2.33 -6.78
C ARG A 75 -8.46 -2.82 -6.14
N LEU A 76 -8.52 -2.94 -4.83
CA LEU A 76 -7.48 -3.50 -4.00
C LEU A 76 -7.72 -5.01 -3.87
N ASP A 77 -6.77 -5.83 -4.32
CA ASP A 77 -6.77 -7.26 -4.02
C ASP A 77 -6.06 -7.54 -2.69
N ASP A 78 -6.41 -8.66 -2.04
CA ASP A 78 -5.86 -9.02 -0.73
C ASP A 78 -4.34 -9.13 -0.73
N ALA A 79 -3.75 -9.68 -1.79
CA ALA A 79 -2.30 -9.87 -1.86
C ALA A 79 -1.57 -8.53 -1.95
N LEU A 80 -2.07 -7.60 -2.77
CA LEU A 80 -1.56 -6.25 -2.88
C LEU A 80 -1.72 -5.47 -1.57
N ALA A 81 -2.89 -5.58 -0.91
CA ALA A 81 -3.11 -4.94 0.38
C ALA A 81 -2.11 -5.43 1.44
N TRP A 82 -1.89 -6.74 1.51
CA TRP A 82 -0.90 -7.34 2.39
C TRP A 82 0.51 -6.83 2.11
N ALA A 83 0.90 -6.78 0.84
CA ALA A 83 2.22 -6.31 0.45
C ALA A 83 2.45 -4.83 0.81
N VAL A 84 1.42 -3.99 0.64
CA VAL A 84 1.45 -2.57 1.04
C VAL A 84 1.53 -2.41 2.56
N ASP A 85 0.75 -3.17 3.33
CA ASP A 85 0.84 -3.14 4.81
C ASP A 85 2.20 -3.64 5.31
N GLU A 86 2.74 -4.70 4.72
CA GLU A 86 4.07 -5.20 5.05
C GLU A 86 5.16 -4.17 4.74
N LYS A 87 5.08 -3.52 3.57
CA LYS A 87 6.00 -2.44 3.22
C LYS A 87 5.88 -1.27 4.19
N ALA A 88 4.67 -0.85 4.56
CA ALA A 88 4.45 0.20 5.55
C ALA A 88 5.06 -0.17 6.92
N ARG A 89 4.96 -1.44 7.34
CA ARG A 89 5.62 -1.92 8.57
C ARG A 89 7.14 -1.86 8.45
N ALA A 90 7.70 -2.27 7.32
CA ALA A 90 9.13 -2.22 7.07
C ALA A 90 9.66 -0.78 7.05
N ASP A 91 8.93 0.13 6.42
CA ASP A 91 9.26 1.55 6.34
C ASP A 91 9.16 2.23 7.72
N ALA A 92 8.16 1.87 8.53
CA ALA A 92 8.07 2.33 9.91
C ALA A 92 9.26 1.83 10.75
N LYS A 93 9.64 0.55 10.60
CA LYS A 93 10.83 -0.01 11.27
C LYS A 93 12.12 0.68 10.83
N ALA A 94 12.19 1.14 9.59
CA ALA A 94 13.30 1.88 9.03
C ALA A 94 13.26 3.40 9.34
N ASN A 95 12.26 3.89 10.07
CA ASN A 95 11.99 5.31 10.34
C ASN A 95 11.81 6.16 9.05
N VAL A 96 11.30 5.55 7.97
CA VAL A 96 10.92 6.24 6.72
C VAL A 96 9.54 6.88 6.86
N ILE A 97 8.64 6.23 7.62
CA ILE A 97 7.33 6.77 7.99
C ILE A 97 7.12 6.59 9.50
N ASP A 98 6.30 7.44 10.11
CA ASP A 98 5.93 7.30 11.51
C ASP A 98 4.85 6.22 11.74
N ALA A 99 4.69 5.78 12.99
CA ALA A 99 3.72 4.77 13.37
C ALA A 99 2.27 5.19 13.03
N ASP A 100 1.90 6.45 13.29
CA ASP A 100 0.60 7.00 12.92
C ASP A 100 0.32 6.87 11.42
N ARG A 101 1.31 7.16 10.57
CA ARG A 101 1.17 7.05 9.12
C ARG A 101 0.94 5.61 8.68
N ARG A 102 1.62 4.66 9.33
CA ARG A 102 1.41 3.23 9.08
C ARG A 102 0.00 2.79 9.51
N ASP A 103 -0.50 3.28 10.64
CA ASP A 103 -1.87 2.99 11.09
C ASP A 103 -2.94 3.67 10.22
N GLU A 104 -2.67 4.86 9.66
CA GLU A 104 -3.51 5.49 8.63
C GLU A 104 -3.58 4.64 7.35
N ILE A 105 -2.44 4.17 6.84
CA ILE A 105 -2.39 3.29 5.66
C ILE A 105 -3.23 2.04 5.93
N ARG A 106 -3.02 1.39 7.09
CA ARG A 106 -3.78 0.19 7.46
C ARG A 106 -5.28 0.43 7.51
N ARG A 107 -5.73 1.51 8.15
CA ARG A 107 -7.15 1.89 8.20
C ARG A 107 -7.70 2.18 6.81
N GLY A 108 -6.93 2.87 5.96
CA GLY A 108 -7.32 3.14 4.59
C GLY A 108 -7.47 1.88 3.74
N LEU A 109 -6.57 0.91 3.88
CA LEU A 109 -6.69 -0.38 3.20
C LEU A 109 -7.99 -1.09 3.62
N VAL A 110 -8.34 -1.03 4.91
CA VAL A 110 -9.63 -1.55 5.40
C VAL A 110 -10.82 -0.82 4.79
N SER A 111 -10.78 0.51 4.70
CA SER A 111 -11.81 1.30 4.02
C SER A 111 -11.94 0.97 2.53
N LEU A 112 -10.86 0.52 1.88
CA LEU A 112 -10.86 0.06 0.49
C LEU A 112 -11.39 -1.37 0.31
N GLY A 113 -11.78 -2.03 1.41
CA GLY A 113 -12.38 -3.37 1.39
C GLY A 113 -11.42 -4.51 1.73
N TRP A 114 -10.16 -4.22 2.10
CA TRP A 114 -9.26 -5.25 2.61
C TRP A 114 -9.65 -5.66 4.04
N ASN A 115 -9.60 -6.96 4.34
CA ASN A 115 -9.79 -7.42 5.70
C ASN A 115 -8.50 -8.10 6.22
N PRO A 116 -7.78 -7.47 7.17
CA PRO A 116 -6.53 -8.02 7.70
C PRO A 116 -6.73 -9.30 8.51
N GLU A 117 -7.96 -9.57 8.99
CA GLU A 117 -8.28 -10.76 9.80
C GLU A 117 -8.59 -11.99 8.96
N THR A 118 -8.98 -11.82 7.68
CA THR A 118 -9.24 -12.95 6.76
C THR A 118 -7.99 -13.49 6.09
N GLY A 119 -6.83 -12.86 6.30
CA GLY A 119 -5.56 -13.19 5.66
C GLY A 119 -4.89 -14.50 6.12
N THR A 120 -5.60 -15.42 6.77
CA THR A 120 -5.06 -16.75 7.12
C THR A 120 -5.99 -17.92 6.79
N ASP A 121 -7.24 -17.70 6.35
CA ASP A 121 -8.22 -18.80 6.25
C ASP A 121 -8.78 -19.08 4.84
N SER A 122 -8.61 -18.18 3.86
CA SER A 122 -9.19 -18.41 2.52
C SER A 122 -8.41 -19.39 1.62
N ILE A 123 -7.33 -20.02 2.12
CA ILE A 123 -6.60 -21.08 1.39
C ILE A 123 -7.14 -22.49 1.76
N PHE A 124 -7.97 -22.61 2.81
CA PHE A 124 -8.45 -23.90 3.34
C PHE A 124 -9.98 -24.05 3.44
N SER A 125 -10.76 -23.32 2.62
CA SER A 125 -12.20 -23.60 2.46
C SER A 125 -12.52 -24.02 1.02
N ALA A 126 -12.00 -25.18 0.65
CA ALA A 126 -12.47 -25.98 -0.48
C ALA A 126 -12.53 -27.45 -0.04
N GLU A 127 -13.54 -27.80 0.74
CA GLU A 127 -14.03 -29.17 0.91
C GLU A 127 -15.56 -29.21 0.75
#